data_AF-A0A2R5GBT2-F1
#
_entry.id   AF-A0A2R5GBT2-F1
#
_cell.length_a   1.000
_cell.length_b   1.000
_cell.length_c   1.000
_cell.angle_alpha   90.00
_cell.angle_beta   90.00
_cell.angle_gamma   90.00
#
_symmetry.space_group_name_H-M   'P 1'
#
loop_
_entity.id
_entity.type
_entity.pdbx_description
1 polymer ?
#
loop_
_entity_poly.entity_id
_entity_poly.type
_entity_poly.pdbx_seq_one_letter_code
_entity_poly.pdbx_strand_id
1 'polypeptide(L)'
;MQIARYRLGAHQRERHDGERTARGEALRPSGTRRCLAMSSKARDLQRGAVVAGVACLVLVGLVLSATPGDEAQVRLRDGLVDLHPVAVELSAIEMAAQEQEAETAALELPPFPDFAPGTVYVGHMTPDADSITSAVAAAYLFNGKAMRAGNINRETQFLLDFFAVPTPDLVDEAYKGEDFVLVDHNAFAQRAKALDAAKIQGIFDHHAISTTPTLVVKPIYVNVRPWGSCATVIATKYLEYKRPLPPRIAGMLMGGIISDTLNLKSPTTTEWDERVLHWLASKLHWASSNGSRVLGSKLPEHDLRKAVRRFAHRQFQAKANTTGMPLQQVALADFKSYYLQSPHDNGRKLVLGWGTIETVEPFYERYLREHVLQELVLEVMPRILQKRDLEAVYLSIVDIEEDRSVVLCSARRDCDLLEQAFPDAEREGIARAVHAASFTTSPRVSRKKEFIPPIRGVLQGDHKKAHSSSSSSSGRGSM
;
A
#
# COMPACT_ATOMS: atom_id res chain seq x y z
N MET A 1 -41.30 -23.79 24.49
CA MET A 1 -40.32 -23.93 25.60
C MET A 1 -39.58 -22.62 25.81
N GLN A 2 -38.81 -22.49 26.89
CA GLN A 2 -38.41 -21.21 27.48
C GLN A 2 -37.57 -20.30 26.56
N ILE A 3 -37.84 -18.99 26.65
CA ILE A 3 -36.88 -17.92 26.41
C ILE A 3 -36.69 -17.22 27.77
N ALA A 4 -35.45 -17.03 28.21
CA ALA A 4 -35.14 -16.33 29.45
C ALA A 4 -34.32 -15.06 29.17
N ARG A 5 -34.88 -13.90 29.51
CA ARG A 5 -34.15 -12.62 29.63
C ARG A 5 -33.89 -12.37 31.11
N TYR A 6 -32.67 -11.97 31.49
CA TYR A 6 -32.42 -11.42 32.82
C TYR A 6 -32.40 -9.88 32.80
N ARG A 7 -32.84 -9.29 33.90
CA ARG A 7 -32.94 -7.83 34.11
C ARG A 7 -31.71 -7.33 34.85
N LEU A 8 -31.28 -6.11 34.54
CA LEU A 8 -30.57 -5.26 35.50
C LEU A 8 -31.59 -4.43 36.27
N GLY A 9 -31.42 -4.34 37.59
CA GLY A 9 -32.24 -3.52 38.48
C GLY A 9 -31.64 -2.12 38.66
N ALA A 10 -32.50 -1.13 38.89
CA ALA A 10 -32.10 0.22 39.27
C ALA A 10 -32.48 0.51 40.72
N HIS A 11 -31.75 1.40 41.39
CA HIS A 11 -32.19 2.00 42.64
C HIS A 11 -31.97 3.52 42.65
N GLN A 12 -33.01 4.21 43.13
CA GLN A 12 -33.10 5.65 43.46
C GLN A 12 -32.32 5.96 44.78
N ARG A 13 -32.02 7.18 45.25
CA ARG A 13 -32.49 8.61 45.10
C ARG A 13 -31.44 9.54 45.80
N GLU A 14 -31.42 10.88 45.83
CA GLU A 14 -32.16 12.00 45.20
C GLU A 14 -31.29 13.31 45.16
N ARG A 15 -31.83 14.38 44.54
CA ARG A 15 -31.52 15.84 44.53
C ARG A 15 -30.52 16.48 45.52
N HIS A 16 -29.78 17.49 45.02
CA HIS A 16 -30.06 18.91 45.32
C HIS A 16 -29.49 19.88 44.26
N ASP A 17 -30.11 21.06 44.13
CA ASP A 17 -29.75 22.20 43.26
C ASP A 17 -28.62 23.07 43.89
N GLY A 18 -27.94 24.01 43.22
CA GLY A 18 -28.04 24.57 41.86
C GLY A 18 -27.05 25.75 41.65
N GLU A 19 -27.10 26.45 40.50
CA GLU A 19 -26.49 27.78 40.20
C GLU A 19 -24.95 27.96 40.37
N ARG A 20 -24.11 28.23 39.35
CA ARG A 20 -23.97 29.36 38.37
C ARG A 20 -22.77 30.29 38.70
N THR A 21 -21.79 30.31 37.78
CA THR A 21 -20.95 31.45 37.33
C THR A 21 -20.22 32.38 38.32
N ALA A 22 -18.88 32.36 38.28
CA ALA A 22 -18.04 33.57 38.09
C ALA A 22 -16.60 33.20 37.67
N ARG A 23 -15.85 34.17 37.11
CA ARG A 23 -14.39 34.14 36.88
C ARG A 23 -13.80 35.49 37.30
N GLY A 24 -12.54 35.51 37.72
CA GLY A 24 -11.80 36.71 38.14
C GLY A 24 -11.89 36.96 39.65
N GLU A 25 -10.92 37.64 40.28
CA GLU A 25 -9.71 38.28 39.75
C GLU A 25 -8.47 37.96 40.62
N ALA A 26 -7.28 38.39 40.18
CA ALA A 26 -6.01 38.09 40.83
C ALA A 26 -5.47 39.28 41.64
N LEU A 27 -4.80 39.01 42.77
CA LEU A 27 -3.97 40.00 43.47
C LEU A 27 -2.73 39.35 44.11
N ARG A 28 -1.60 40.06 44.00
CA ARG A 28 -0.29 39.84 44.63
C ARG A 28 0.18 41.21 45.16
N PRO A 29 1.23 41.31 46.00
CA PRO A 29 1.70 40.39 47.04
C PRO A 29 2.01 41.14 48.38
N SER A 30 2.44 40.42 49.41
CA SER A 30 3.24 41.01 50.51
C SER A 30 4.23 39.98 51.10
N GLY A 31 5.28 40.46 51.78
CA GLY A 31 6.35 39.62 52.33
C GLY A 31 5.92 38.80 53.55
N THR A 32 6.67 37.78 54.00
CA THR A 32 8.12 37.84 54.25
C THR A 32 8.81 36.46 54.27
N ARG A 33 10.15 36.44 54.36
CA ARG A 33 11.00 35.23 54.31
C ARG A 33 10.75 34.27 55.49
N ARG A 34 10.67 32.96 55.20
CA ARG A 34 11.22 31.89 56.05
C ARG A 34 11.85 30.81 55.17
N CYS A 35 13.09 30.44 55.45
CA CYS A 35 13.71 29.27 54.83
C CYS A 35 13.16 28.01 55.52
N LEU A 36 12.63 27.07 54.72
CA LEU A 36 12.32 25.71 55.17
C LEU A 36 13.28 24.76 54.48
N ALA A 37 14.14 24.11 55.25
CA ALA A 37 15.06 23.11 54.73
C ALA A 37 14.26 21.86 54.28
N MET A 38 14.27 21.55 52.98
CA MET A 38 13.57 20.38 52.48
C MET A 38 14.28 19.09 52.92
N SER A 39 13.50 18.15 53.45
CA SER A 39 13.93 16.83 53.91
C SER A 39 14.40 15.95 52.74
N SER A 40 15.13 14.87 53.06
CA SER A 40 15.69 13.93 52.07
C SER A 40 14.64 13.47 51.05
N LYS A 41 13.48 12.98 51.54
CA LYS A 41 12.38 12.50 50.69
C LYS A 41 11.92 13.48 49.61
N ALA A 42 11.99 14.80 49.85
CA ALA A 42 11.66 15.78 48.82
C ALA A 42 12.73 15.88 47.71
N ARG A 43 14.01 15.72 48.07
CA ARG A 43 15.12 15.63 47.11
C ARG A 43 15.07 14.33 46.32
N ASP A 44 14.65 13.24 46.95
CA ASP A 44 14.50 11.94 46.30
C ASP A 44 13.34 11.95 45.29
N LEU A 45 12.20 12.59 45.61
CA LEU A 45 11.14 12.85 44.63
C LEU A 45 11.58 13.78 43.49
N GLN A 46 12.35 14.85 43.78
CA GLN A 46 12.90 15.70 42.72
C GLN A 46 13.87 14.93 41.81
N ARG A 47 14.74 14.08 42.37
CA ARG A 47 15.64 13.22 41.59
C ARG A 47 14.86 12.26 40.69
N GLY A 48 13.84 11.57 41.21
CA GLY A 48 12.97 10.71 40.41
C GLY A 48 12.26 11.46 39.27
N ALA A 49 11.76 12.67 39.54
CA ALA A 49 11.11 13.50 38.52
C ALA A 49 12.10 13.99 37.43
N VAL A 50 13.33 14.36 37.80
CA VAL A 50 14.36 14.78 36.83
C VAL A 50 14.84 13.59 35.99
N VAL A 51 15.07 12.41 36.59
CA VAL A 51 15.43 11.19 35.84
C VAL A 51 14.33 10.82 34.83
N ALA A 52 13.06 10.88 35.22
CA ALA A 52 11.94 10.66 34.30
C ALA A 52 11.88 11.72 33.18
N GLY A 53 12.16 13.00 33.48
CA GLY A 53 12.23 14.08 32.50
C GLY A 53 13.37 13.91 31.48
N VAL A 54 14.56 13.47 31.94
CA VAL A 54 15.71 13.19 31.07
C VAL A 54 15.47 11.97 30.19
N ALA A 55 14.90 10.89 30.73
CA ALA A 55 14.51 9.72 29.94
C ALA A 55 13.50 10.07 28.83
N CYS A 56 12.56 10.96 29.12
CA CYS A 56 11.59 11.46 28.15
C CYS A 56 12.24 12.29 27.02
N LEU A 57 13.29 13.07 27.31
CA LEU A 57 14.06 13.81 26.31
C LEU A 57 14.82 12.89 25.35
N VAL A 58 15.42 11.80 25.85
CA VAL A 58 16.13 10.80 25.04
C VAL A 58 15.15 10.08 24.09
N LEU A 59 13.97 9.72 24.56
CA LEU A 59 12.91 9.08 23.75
C LEU A 59 12.34 9.96 22.63
N VAL A 60 12.56 11.29 22.66
CA VAL A 60 12.12 12.24 21.62
C VAL A 60 13.22 12.57 20.60
N GLY A 61 14.39 11.91 20.70
CA GLY A 61 15.46 12.02 19.69
C GLY A 61 16.29 13.30 19.75
N LEU A 62 16.16 14.10 20.83
CA LEU A 62 17.04 15.23 21.10
C LEU A 62 18.38 14.74 21.65
N VAL A 63 19.29 14.37 20.75
CA VAL A 63 20.68 14.00 21.08
C VAL A 63 21.43 15.24 21.58
N LEU A 64 21.41 15.45 22.89
CA LEU A 64 22.27 16.41 23.55
C LEU A 64 23.71 15.88 23.54
N SER A 65 24.54 16.45 22.66
CA SER A 65 25.98 16.20 22.61
C SER A 65 26.69 16.85 23.81
N ALA A 66 26.53 16.25 24.99
CA ALA A 66 27.24 16.65 26.20
C ALA A 66 28.55 15.86 26.34
N THR A 67 29.69 16.55 26.27
CA THR A 67 31.00 16.01 26.65
C THR A 67 31.08 15.82 28.18
N PRO A 68 31.76 14.77 28.69
CA PRO A 68 31.89 14.56 30.14
C PRO A 68 32.69 15.69 30.81
N GLY A 69 31.99 16.66 31.41
CA GLY A 69 32.59 17.75 32.20
C GLY A 69 31.88 19.09 32.12
N ASP A 70 31.06 19.35 31.10
CA ASP A 70 30.50 20.68 30.83
C ASP A 70 29.13 20.96 31.50
N GLU A 71 28.96 22.16 32.07
CA GLU A 71 27.69 22.62 32.65
C GLU A 71 26.72 23.13 31.56
N ALA A 72 25.72 22.31 31.20
CA ALA A 72 24.73 22.65 30.17
C ALA A 72 23.58 23.52 30.70
N GLN A 73 23.68 24.85 30.56
CA GLN A 73 22.58 25.77 30.88
C GLN A 73 21.52 25.83 29.78
N VAL A 74 20.27 25.49 30.13
CA VAL A 74 19.11 25.61 29.24
C VAL A 74 18.25 26.82 29.64
N ARG A 75 18.09 27.79 28.74
CA ARG A 75 17.17 28.92 28.94
C ARG A 75 15.72 28.50 28.69
N LEU A 76 14.91 28.55 29.74
CA LEU A 76 13.45 28.60 29.62
C LEU A 76 12.96 30.06 29.70
N ARG A 77 11.71 30.30 29.29
CA ARG A 77 11.23 31.65 28.93
C ARG A 77 11.20 32.65 30.09
N ASP A 78 11.18 32.17 31.33
CA ASP A 78 11.07 32.96 32.56
C ASP A 78 12.25 32.76 33.54
N GLY A 79 13.41 32.25 33.07
CA GLY A 79 14.64 32.21 33.89
C GLY A 79 15.72 31.24 33.41
N LEU A 80 16.94 31.43 33.93
CA LEU A 80 17.95 30.37 33.94
C LEU A 80 17.64 29.38 35.06
N VAL A 81 17.85 28.10 34.77
CA VAL A 81 17.84 27.00 35.75
C VAL A 81 19.11 26.19 35.53
N ASP A 82 19.96 26.13 36.54
CA ASP A 82 21.17 25.31 36.48
C ASP A 82 20.79 23.83 36.58
N LEU A 83 21.01 23.10 35.49
CA LEU A 83 20.84 21.65 35.46
C LEU A 83 22.04 21.01 36.13
N HIS A 84 21.96 20.85 37.45
CA HIS A 84 22.90 20.03 38.21
C HIS A 84 23.04 18.66 37.52
N PRO A 85 24.25 18.21 37.14
CA PRO A 85 24.41 17.00 36.35
C PRO A 85 23.90 15.79 37.12
N VAL A 86 22.73 15.30 36.73
CA VAL A 86 22.29 13.95 37.08
C VAL A 86 23.16 13.03 36.25
N ALA A 87 24.19 12.47 36.90
CA ALA A 87 24.98 11.37 36.37
C ALA A 87 24.06 10.14 36.24
N VAL A 88 23.28 10.11 35.17
CA VAL A 88 22.64 8.91 34.66
C VAL A 88 23.78 8.04 34.13
N GLU A 89 24.23 7.08 34.93
CA GLU A 89 25.22 6.11 34.48
C GLU A 89 24.62 5.36 33.28
N LEU A 90 25.20 5.59 32.10
CA LEU A 90 24.78 4.93 30.86
C LEU A 90 24.82 3.40 31.01
N SER A 91 25.82 2.89 31.72
CA SER A 91 25.93 1.48 32.13
C SER A 91 24.71 0.97 32.90
N ALA A 92 24.05 1.77 33.72
CA ALA A 92 22.85 1.35 34.45
C ALA A 92 21.61 1.25 33.53
N ILE A 93 21.52 2.11 32.49
CA ILE A 93 20.50 1.99 31.44
C ILE A 93 20.81 0.81 30.52
N GLU A 94 22.07 0.62 30.14
CA GLU A 94 22.52 -0.52 29.33
C GLU A 94 22.30 -1.86 30.04
N MET A 95 22.59 -1.94 31.35
CA MET A 95 22.29 -3.12 32.16
C MET A 95 20.78 -3.36 32.28
N ALA A 96 19.97 -2.35 32.58
CA ALA A 96 18.52 -2.52 32.65
C ALA A 96 17.91 -2.93 31.30
N ALA A 97 18.45 -2.42 30.19
CA ALA A 97 18.06 -2.84 28.84
C ALA A 97 18.48 -4.29 28.55
N GLN A 98 19.68 -4.71 28.96
CA GLN A 98 20.15 -6.09 28.83
C GLN A 98 19.37 -7.06 29.71
N GLU A 99 19.01 -6.68 30.94
CA GLU A 99 18.15 -7.47 31.83
C GLU A 99 16.75 -7.64 31.24
N GLN A 100 16.16 -6.57 30.68
CA GLN A 100 14.85 -6.64 30.01
C GLN A 100 14.92 -7.41 28.67
N GLU A 101 16.02 -7.32 27.92
CA GLU A 101 16.25 -8.12 26.70
C GLU A 101 16.46 -9.60 27.04
N ALA A 102 17.09 -9.92 28.18
CA ALA A 102 17.21 -11.28 28.70
C ALA A 102 15.88 -11.84 29.24
N GLU A 103 15.09 -11.03 29.96
CA GLU A 103 13.77 -11.42 30.47
C GLU A 103 12.76 -11.64 29.33
N THR A 104 12.80 -10.81 28.29
CA THR A 104 12.00 -11.02 27.07
C THR A 104 12.51 -12.14 26.18
N ALA A 105 13.80 -12.51 26.24
CA ALA A 105 14.33 -13.72 25.62
C ALA A 105 14.00 -15.00 26.41
N ALA A 106 13.82 -14.91 27.73
CA ALA A 106 13.37 -16.01 28.58
C ALA A 106 11.85 -16.28 28.43
N LEU A 107 11.09 -15.29 27.97
CA LEU A 107 9.72 -15.48 27.51
C LEU A 107 9.72 -16.12 26.11
N GLU A 108 9.75 -17.46 26.06
CA GLU A 108 9.47 -18.25 24.85
C GLU A 108 8.00 -18.09 24.41
N LEU A 109 7.64 -16.89 23.94
CA LEU A 109 6.45 -16.69 23.13
C LEU A 109 6.58 -17.60 21.90
N PRO A 110 5.55 -18.43 21.58
CA PRO A 110 5.65 -19.40 20.51
C PRO A 110 6.03 -18.69 19.21
N PRO A 111 7.18 -19.04 18.58
CA PRO A 111 7.77 -18.24 17.53
C PRO A 111 6.99 -18.41 16.23
N PHE A 112 5.97 -17.56 16.09
CA PHE A 112 5.21 -17.32 14.87
C PHE A 112 4.29 -18.51 14.52
N PRO A 113 3.53 -18.50 13.41
CA PRO A 113 2.68 -19.65 13.09
C PRO A 113 3.53 -20.84 12.65
N ASP A 114 3.54 -21.89 13.48
CA ASP A 114 4.16 -23.18 13.18
C ASP A 114 3.29 -23.96 12.18
N PHE A 115 3.36 -23.56 10.92
CA PHE A 115 2.71 -24.28 9.82
C PHE A 115 3.45 -25.59 9.54
N ALA A 116 2.70 -26.68 9.35
CA ALA A 116 3.28 -28.00 9.16
C ALA A 116 4.21 -28.04 7.93
N PRO A 117 5.42 -28.63 8.03
CA PRO A 117 6.35 -28.77 6.90
C PRO A 117 5.67 -29.36 5.66
N GLY A 118 5.86 -28.71 4.52
CA GLY A 118 5.20 -29.08 3.25
C GLY A 118 3.82 -28.46 3.02
N THR A 119 3.30 -27.64 3.94
CA THR A 119 2.08 -26.83 3.76
C THR A 119 2.13 -26.03 2.46
N VAL A 120 1.00 -25.94 1.75
CA VAL A 120 0.87 -25.24 0.47
C VAL A 120 0.72 -23.72 0.69
N TYR A 121 1.49 -22.92 -0.04
CA TYR A 121 1.36 -21.46 -0.10
C TYR A 121 0.89 -21.07 -1.49
N VAL A 122 -0.24 -20.34 -1.59
CA VAL A 122 -0.91 -20.11 -2.86
C VAL A 122 -1.63 -18.75 -2.91
N GLY A 123 -1.43 -18.04 -4.02
CA GLY A 123 -2.14 -16.81 -4.38
C GLY A 123 -3.53 -17.05 -5.00
N HIS A 124 -4.14 -16.01 -5.56
CA HIS A 124 -5.49 -16.11 -6.13
C HIS A 124 -5.53 -16.70 -7.55
N MET A 125 -6.70 -17.16 -7.99
CA MET A 125 -6.94 -17.88 -9.26
C MET A 125 -6.55 -17.15 -10.56
N THR A 126 -6.34 -15.84 -10.53
CA THR A 126 -5.86 -15.05 -11.68
C THR A 126 -4.48 -14.44 -11.38
N PRO A 127 -3.44 -15.26 -11.13
CA PRO A 127 -2.24 -14.81 -10.42
C PRO A 127 -1.44 -13.73 -11.16
N ASP A 128 -1.17 -12.65 -10.44
CA ASP A 128 -0.24 -11.58 -10.80
C ASP A 128 1.19 -11.90 -10.32
N ALA A 129 2.01 -10.86 -10.13
CA ALA A 129 3.36 -10.98 -9.61
C ALA A 129 3.40 -11.11 -8.09
N ASP A 130 2.56 -10.40 -7.32
CA ASP A 130 2.59 -10.49 -5.86
C ASP A 130 2.12 -11.87 -5.39
N SER A 131 0.93 -12.31 -5.82
CA SER A 131 0.36 -13.63 -5.49
C SER A 131 1.36 -14.80 -5.65
N ILE A 132 2.26 -14.74 -6.63
CA ILE A 132 3.28 -15.77 -6.89
C ILE A 132 4.60 -15.52 -6.16
N THR A 133 5.06 -14.27 -6.10
CA THR A 133 6.32 -13.93 -5.39
C THR A 133 6.17 -14.09 -3.89
N SER A 134 5.04 -13.70 -3.32
CA SER A 134 4.65 -13.93 -1.93
C SER A 134 4.46 -15.42 -1.63
N ALA A 135 3.88 -16.21 -2.54
CA ALA A 135 3.76 -17.67 -2.34
C ALA A 135 5.13 -18.36 -2.30
N VAL A 136 6.03 -18.01 -3.24
CA VAL A 136 7.43 -18.47 -3.27
C VAL A 136 8.18 -18.09 -2.00
N ALA A 137 8.05 -16.85 -1.55
CA ALA A 137 8.76 -16.34 -0.39
C ALA A 137 8.22 -16.89 0.94
N ALA A 138 6.89 -17.09 1.06
CA ALA A 138 6.27 -17.69 2.24
C ALA A 138 6.63 -19.18 2.35
N ALA A 139 6.55 -19.93 1.25
CA ALA A 139 6.97 -21.34 1.24
C ALA A 139 8.44 -21.52 1.65
N TYR A 140 9.34 -20.64 1.20
CA TYR A 140 10.75 -20.66 1.64
C TYR A 140 10.90 -20.29 3.13
N LEU A 141 10.09 -19.36 3.65
CA LEU A 141 10.14 -18.93 5.05
C LEU A 141 9.66 -20.00 6.03
N PHE A 142 8.60 -20.73 5.65
CA PHE A 142 7.87 -21.68 6.49
C PHE A 142 8.12 -23.16 6.12
N ASN A 143 9.11 -23.45 5.27
CA ASN A 143 9.45 -24.82 4.83
C ASN A 143 8.26 -25.57 4.18
N GLY A 144 7.54 -24.87 3.29
CA GLY A 144 6.35 -25.34 2.57
C GLY A 144 6.54 -25.50 1.05
N LYS A 145 5.42 -25.69 0.35
CA LYS A 145 5.34 -25.80 -1.12
C LYS A 145 4.69 -24.54 -1.70
N ALA A 146 5.40 -23.80 -2.54
CA ALA A 146 4.79 -22.70 -3.29
C ALA A 146 4.04 -23.25 -4.50
N MET A 147 2.76 -22.93 -4.66
CA MET A 147 1.90 -23.39 -5.76
C MET A 147 1.18 -22.20 -6.41
N ARG A 148 0.68 -22.37 -7.64
CA ARG A 148 -0.17 -21.37 -8.33
C ARG A 148 -1.61 -21.84 -8.46
N ALA A 149 -2.55 -20.91 -8.35
CA ALA A 149 -3.99 -21.18 -8.51
C ALA A 149 -4.50 -21.05 -9.96
N GLY A 150 -3.64 -20.66 -10.90
CA GLY A 150 -3.98 -20.40 -12.30
C GLY A 150 -2.75 -20.33 -13.21
N ASN A 151 -2.91 -19.74 -14.39
CA ASN A 151 -1.81 -19.52 -15.33
C ASN A 151 -1.04 -18.24 -14.97
N ILE A 152 0.29 -18.31 -14.95
CA ILE A 152 1.13 -17.13 -14.74
C ILE A 152 1.14 -16.22 -15.97
N ASN A 153 1.28 -14.92 -15.72
CA ASN A 153 1.39 -13.90 -16.76
C ASN A 153 2.87 -13.64 -17.16
N ARG A 154 3.10 -12.75 -18.14
CA ARG A 154 4.45 -12.46 -18.70
C ARG A 154 5.37 -11.71 -17.74
N GLU A 155 4.83 -10.89 -16.83
CA GLU A 155 5.58 -10.22 -15.76
C GLU A 155 6.09 -11.23 -14.73
N THR A 156 5.21 -12.11 -14.26
CA THR A 156 5.55 -13.19 -13.32
C THR A 156 6.57 -14.15 -13.92
N GLN A 157 6.44 -14.52 -15.20
CA GLN A 157 7.44 -15.34 -15.91
C GLN A 157 8.81 -14.63 -15.95
N PHE A 158 8.85 -13.33 -16.27
CA PHE A 158 10.10 -12.56 -16.24
C PHE A 158 10.78 -12.58 -14.87
N LEU A 159 10.03 -12.48 -13.76
CA LEU A 159 10.58 -12.57 -12.41
C LEU A 159 11.16 -13.95 -12.11
N LEU A 160 10.43 -15.02 -12.44
CA LEU A 160 10.87 -16.42 -12.27
C LEU A 160 12.17 -16.68 -13.05
N ASP A 161 12.22 -16.29 -14.33
CA ASP A 161 13.37 -16.46 -15.20
C ASP A 161 14.58 -15.63 -14.71
N PHE A 162 14.36 -14.36 -14.37
CA PHE A 162 15.43 -13.43 -13.98
C PHE A 162 16.12 -13.83 -12.66
N PHE A 163 15.37 -14.38 -11.70
CA PHE A 163 15.91 -14.84 -10.42
C PHE A 163 16.21 -16.35 -10.37
N ALA A 164 16.05 -17.07 -11.48
CA ALA A 164 16.23 -18.51 -11.59
C ALA A 164 15.43 -19.29 -10.52
N VAL A 165 14.15 -18.95 -10.40
CA VAL A 165 13.18 -19.60 -9.53
C VAL A 165 12.27 -20.48 -10.40
N PRO A 166 12.13 -21.79 -10.11
CA PRO A 166 11.23 -22.66 -10.85
C PRO A 166 9.78 -22.16 -10.79
N THR A 167 9.05 -22.24 -11.91
CA THR A 167 7.61 -21.98 -11.96
C THR A 167 6.87 -22.91 -10.99
N PRO A 168 6.07 -22.38 -10.04
CA PRO A 168 5.24 -23.19 -9.16
C PRO A 168 4.27 -24.11 -9.92
N ASP A 169 4.05 -25.32 -9.41
CA ASP A 169 3.05 -26.24 -9.96
C ASP A 169 1.63 -25.72 -9.74
N LEU A 170 0.71 -26.14 -10.62
CA LEU A 170 -0.70 -25.79 -10.53
C LEU A 170 -1.38 -26.60 -9.42
N VAL A 171 -2.16 -25.94 -8.56
CA VAL A 171 -3.01 -26.63 -7.60
C VAL A 171 -4.15 -27.35 -8.31
N ASP A 172 -4.11 -28.68 -8.30
CA ASP A 172 -5.16 -29.58 -8.79
C ASP A 172 -5.76 -30.45 -7.67
N GLU A 173 -6.62 -31.43 -8.02
CA GLU A 173 -7.32 -32.29 -7.06
C GLU A 173 -6.39 -33.16 -6.19
N ALA A 174 -5.11 -33.35 -6.54
CA ALA A 174 -4.15 -34.04 -5.67
C ALA A 174 -3.89 -33.29 -4.36
N TYR A 175 -4.01 -31.95 -4.38
CA TYR A 175 -3.76 -31.08 -3.23
C TYR A 175 -4.99 -30.88 -2.34
N LYS A 176 -6.13 -31.52 -2.65
CA LYS A 176 -7.40 -31.36 -1.94
C LYS A 176 -7.34 -31.68 -0.45
N GLY A 177 -6.50 -32.66 -0.08
CA GLY A 177 -6.26 -33.06 1.31
C GLY A 177 -5.09 -32.34 1.99
N GLU A 178 -4.36 -31.48 1.28
CA GLU A 178 -3.19 -30.77 1.81
C GLU A 178 -3.61 -29.56 2.64
N ASP A 179 -2.85 -29.31 3.72
CA ASP A 179 -3.01 -28.09 4.52
C ASP A 179 -2.37 -26.89 3.79
N PHE A 180 -3.03 -25.72 3.82
CA PHE A 180 -2.58 -24.56 3.04
C PHE A 180 -2.72 -23.21 3.75
N VAL A 181 -1.94 -22.24 3.27
CA VAL A 181 -1.99 -20.83 3.61
C VAL A 181 -2.29 -20.04 2.35
N LEU A 182 -3.27 -19.14 2.43
CA LEU A 182 -3.49 -18.16 1.37
C LEU A 182 -2.49 -17.02 1.52
N VAL A 183 -1.89 -16.61 0.40
CA VAL A 183 -1.22 -15.32 0.30
C VAL A 183 -2.06 -14.41 -0.61
N ASP A 184 -1.94 -13.10 -0.41
CA ASP A 184 -2.43 -12.07 -1.32
C ASP A 184 -3.97 -12.05 -1.56
N HIS A 185 -4.72 -12.90 -0.86
CA HIS A 185 -6.18 -12.85 -0.84
C HIS A 185 -6.76 -13.56 0.39
N ASN A 186 -7.92 -13.07 0.82
CA ASN A 186 -8.76 -13.69 1.86
C ASN A 186 -10.13 -14.14 1.33
N ALA A 187 -10.52 -13.72 0.12
CA ALA A 187 -11.84 -14.04 -0.44
C ALA A 187 -11.87 -15.46 -1.02
N PHE A 188 -12.56 -16.39 -0.35
CA PHE A 188 -12.63 -17.81 -0.74
C PHE A 188 -13.15 -18.08 -2.17
N ALA A 189 -13.86 -17.14 -2.79
CA ALA A 189 -14.27 -17.23 -4.20
C ALA A 189 -13.10 -17.08 -5.20
N GLN A 190 -11.95 -16.55 -4.76
CA GLN A 190 -10.72 -16.40 -5.54
C GLN A 190 -9.70 -17.52 -5.30
N ARG A 191 -9.98 -18.46 -4.38
CA ARG A 191 -9.11 -19.58 -4.01
C ARG A 191 -9.07 -20.65 -5.11
N ALA A 192 -7.90 -21.28 -5.32
CA ALA A 192 -7.77 -22.48 -6.14
C ALA A 192 -8.80 -23.56 -5.77
N LYS A 193 -9.74 -23.87 -6.67
CA LYS A 193 -10.97 -24.64 -6.36
C LYS A 193 -10.73 -25.97 -5.64
N ALA A 194 -9.70 -26.71 -6.05
CA ALA A 194 -9.43 -28.07 -5.60
C ALA A 194 -9.16 -28.20 -4.08
N LEU A 195 -8.67 -27.16 -3.43
CA LEU A 195 -8.41 -27.17 -1.98
C LEU A 195 -9.73 -27.26 -1.18
N ASP A 196 -9.71 -27.90 0.00
CA ASP A 196 -10.85 -27.89 0.92
C ASP A 196 -10.84 -26.64 1.82
N ALA A 197 -11.95 -25.91 1.95
CA ALA A 197 -12.00 -24.78 2.88
C ALA A 197 -11.74 -25.16 4.35
N ALA A 198 -11.91 -26.43 4.73
CA ALA A 198 -11.58 -26.96 6.06
C ALA A 198 -10.08 -27.19 6.30
N LYS A 199 -9.23 -27.01 5.27
CA LYS A 199 -7.78 -27.24 5.27
C LYS A 199 -6.92 -25.96 5.32
N ILE A 200 -7.55 -24.80 5.38
CA ILE A 200 -6.84 -23.53 5.56
C ILE A 200 -6.23 -23.46 6.98
N GLN A 201 -4.96 -23.08 7.05
CA GLN A 201 -4.18 -22.87 8.27
C GLN A 201 -3.88 -21.39 8.52
N GLY A 202 -3.86 -20.56 7.46
CA GLY A 202 -3.70 -19.13 7.61
C GLY A 202 -3.83 -18.30 6.34
N ILE A 203 -3.69 -16.98 6.54
CA ILE A 203 -3.81 -15.93 5.51
C ILE A 203 -2.73 -14.86 5.76
N PHE A 204 -1.98 -14.51 4.72
CA PHE A 204 -1.20 -13.26 4.64
C PHE A 204 -1.78 -12.41 3.51
N ASP A 205 -2.15 -11.16 3.76
CA ASP A 205 -2.87 -10.35 2.77
C ASP A 205 -2.65 -8.84 3.00
N HIS A 206 -3.01 -8.04 2.02
CA HIS A 206 -3.12 -6.58 2.13
C HIS A 206 -4.49 -6.04 1.65
N HIS A 207 -5.31 -6.89 1.05
CA HIS A 207 -6.67 -6.56 0.60
C HIS A 207 -7.64 -6.31 1.77
N ALA A 208 -8.78 -5.70 1.44
CA ALA A 208 -9.90 -5.61 2.36
C ALA A 208 -10.47 -7.00 2.67
N ILE A 209 -10.90 -7.22 3.92
CA ILE A 209 -11.55 -8.47 4.34
C ILE A 209 -12.88 -8.64 3.61
N SER A 210 -13.08 -9.82 3.02
CA SER A 210 -14.31 -10.22 2.35
C SER A 210 -15.46 -10.30 3.34
N THR A 211 -16.60 -9.70 2.98
CA THR A 211 -17.83 -9.73 3.78
C THR A 211 -18.69 -10.98 3.52
N THR A 212 -18.27 -11.88 2.62
CA THR A 212 -18.97 -13.14 2.35
C THR A 212 -18.68 -14.15 3.46
N PRO A 213 -19.68 -14.59 4.25
CA PRO A 213 -19.44 -15.51 5.37
C PRO A 213 -18.90 -16.85 4.87
N THR A 214 -17.72 -17.23 5.36
CA THR A 214 -17.14 -18.56 5.16
C THR A 214 -16.90 -19.19 6.53
N LEU A 215 -17.39 -20.41 6.72
CA LEU A 215 -17.22 -21.14 7.98
C LEU A 215 -15.85 -21.80 8.04
N VAL A 216 -14.87 -21.12 8.67
CA VAL A 216 -13.60 -21.74 9.07
C VAL A 216 -13.81 -22.37 10.45
N VAL A 217 -13.82 -23.71 10.50
CA VAL A 217 -14.21 -24.49 11.70
C VAL A 217 -13.12 -24.60 12.78
N LYS A 218 -11.94 -24.04 12.53
CA LYS A 218 -10.78 -23.99 13.44
C LYS A 218 -10.23 -22.56 13.49
N PRO A 219 -9.58 -22.14 14.59
CA PRO A 219 -8.73 -20.94 14.57
C PRO A 219 -7.62 -21.08 13.52
N ILE A 220 -7.32 -19.98 12.82
CA ILE A 220 -6.26 -19.90 11.80
C ILE A 220 -5.42 -18.64 12.01
N TYR A 221 -4.17 -18.65 11.53
CA TYR A 221 -3.32 -17.46 11.58
C TYR A 221 -3.72 -16.44 10.52
N VAL A 222 -3.93 -15.18 10.88
CA VAL A 222 -4.28 -14.12 9.93
C VAL A 222 -3.38 -12.90 10.14
N ASN A 223 -2.65 -12.49 9.10
CA ASN A 223 -1.91 -11.24 9.08
C ASN A 223 -2.32 -10.42 7.85
N VAL A 224 -3.17 -9.42 8.07
CA VAL A 224 -3.54 -8.45 7.04
C VAL A 224 -2.97 -7.09 7.39
N ARG A 225 -2.30 -6.43 6.44
CA ARG A 225 -1.70 -5.10 6.62
C ARG A 225 -2.21 -4.14 5.55
N PRO A 226 -2.57 -2.89 5.88
CA PRO A 226 -2.92 -1.87 4.89
C PRO A 226 -1.65 -1.29 4.23
N TRP A 227 -0.92 -2.14 3.50
CA TRP A 227 0.31 -1.82 2.78
C TRP A 227 0.09 -2.00 1.27
N GLY A 228 1.01 -1.50 0.45
CA GLY A 228 0.88 -1.48 -1.00
C GLY A 228 0.91 -2.85 -1.67
N SER A 229 1.44 -3.87 -0.98
CA SER A 229 1.65 -5.24 -1.49
C SER A 229 1.62 -6.29 -0.37
N CYS A 230 1.20 -7.52 -0.68
CA CYS A 230 1.41 -8.70 0.17
C CYS A 230 2.92 -9.05 0.25
N ALA A 231 3.69 -8.74 -0.80
CA ALA A 231 5.15 -8.92 -0.81
C ALA A 231 5.83 -8.14 0.32
N THR A 232 5.41 -6.91 0.61
CA THR A 232 5.87 -6.17 1.81
C THR A 232 5.53 -6.95 3.10
N VAL A 233 4.34 -7.54 3.21
CA VAL A 233 3.91 -8.33 4.39
C VAL A 233 4.79 -9.56 4.61
N ILE A 234 5.07 -10.34 3.56
CA ILE A 234 5.94 -11.53 3.65
C ILE A 234 7.40 -11.12 3.91
N ALA A 235 7.86 -10.02 3.31
CA ALA A 235 9.22 -9.51 3.51
C ALA A 235 9.47 -9.07 4.97
N THR A 236 8.51 -8.43 5.66
CA THR A 236 8.70 -8.14 7.09
C THR A 236 8.74 -9.40 7.94
N LYS A 237 8.18 -10.54 7.50
CA LYS A 237 8.25 -11.79 8.28
C LYS A 237 9.66 -12.37 8.36
N TYR A 238 10.49 -12.19 7.32
CA TYR A 238 11.91 -12.53 7.41
C TYR A 238 12.64 -11.71 8.49
N LEU A 239 12.28 -10.43 8.67
CA LEU A 239 12.82 -9.55 9.71
C LEU A 239 12.27 -9.89 11.09
N GLU A 240 10.94 -9.92 11.25
CA GLU A 240 10.22 -10.28 12.48
C GLU A 240 10.75 -11.61 13.04
N TYR A 241 10.98 -12.59 12.16
CA TYR A 241 11.32 -13.96 12.57
C TYR A 241 12.83 -14.25 12.54
N LYS A 242 13.66 -13.22 12.28
CA LYS A 242 15.14 -13.30 12.18
C LYS A 242 15.62 -14.41 11.21
N ARG A 243 14.85 -14.72 10.16
CA ARG A 243 15.12 -15.81 9.21
C ARG A 243 16.01 -15.34 8.04
N PRO A 244 16.92 -16.18 7.52
CA PRO A 244 17.78 -15.81 6.41
C PRO A 244 16.98 -15.69 5.09
N LEU A 245 17.05 -14.51 4.47
CA LEU A 245 16.43 -14.23 3.16
C LEU A 245 17.45 -14.41 2.01
N PRO A 246 17.31 -15.42 1.13
CA PRO A 246 18.22 -15.60 0.00
C PRO A 246 18.04 -14.51 -1.06
N PRO A 247 19.10 -14.08 -1.77
CA PRO A 247 19.01 -13.03 -2.79
C PRO A 247 17.96 -13.29 -3.89
N ARG A 248 17.76 -14.54 -4.34
CA ARG A 248 16.71 -14.85 -5.32
C ARG A 248 15.29 -14.62 -4.79
N ILE A 249 15.05 -14.91 -3.49
CA ILE A 249 13.76 -14.71 -2.84
C ILE A 249 13.54 -13.22 -2.54
N ALA A 250 14.59 -12.50 -2.14
CA ALA A 250 14.56 -11.04 -2.03
C ALA A 250 14.22 -10.37 -3.37
N GLY A 251 14.73 -10.92 -4.48
CA GLY A 251 14.44 -10.48 -5.84
C GLY A 251 12.98 -10.69 -6.23
N MET A 252 12.43 -11.89 -5.96
CA MET A 252 11.01 -12.16 -6.16
C MET A 252 10.13 -11.17 -5.39
N LEU A 253 10.35 -11.03 -4.07
CA LEU A 253 9.61 -10.07 -3.23
C LEU A 253 9.71 -8.64 -3.76
N MET A 254 10.90 -8.20 -4.17
CA MET A 254 11.10 -6.87 -4.75
C MET A 254 10.28 -6.68 -6.04
N GLY A 255 10.16 -7.71 -6.87
CA GLY A 255 9.30 -7.70 -8.05
C GLY A 255 7.80 -7.64 -7.72
N GLY A 256 7.35 -8.35 -6.68
CA GLY A 256 5.96 -8.26 -6.17
C GLY A 256 5.62 -6.84 -5.72
N ILE A 257 6.48 -6.22 -4.89
CA ILE A 257 6.29 -4.81 -4.48
C ILE A 257 6.25 -3.89 -5.72
N ILE A 258 7.15 -4.08 -6.70
CA ILE A 258 7.19 -3.24 -7.91
C ILE A 258 5.90 -3.34 -8.74
N SER A 259 5.28 -4.54 -8.85
CA SER A 259 3.99 -4.74 -9.53
C SER A 259 2.89 -3.88 -8.91
N ASP A 260 2.61 -4.12 -7.63
CA ASP A 260 1.37 -3.66 -7.00
C ASP A 260 1.47 -2.21 -6.49
N THR A 261 2.70 -1.76 -6.25
CA THR A 261 3.00 -0.34 -6.02
C THR A 261 3.22 0.45 -7.30
N LEU A 262 3.17 -0.16 -8.50
CA LEU A 262 3.58 0.47 -9.77
C LEU A 262 4.93 1.21 -9.63
N ASN A 263 5.93 0.50 -9.08
CA ASN A 263 7.25 1.03 -8.70
C ASN A 263 7.14 2.29 -7.80
N LEU A 264 6.38 2.15 -6.70
CA LEU A 264 6.07 3.18 -5.70
C LEU A 264 5.23 4.39 -6.17
N LYS A 265 4.65 4.36 -7.39
CA LYS A 265 3.72 5.41 -7.86
C LYS A 265 2.25 5.18 -7.46
N SER A 266 1.88 3.95 -7.12
CA SER A 266 0.48 3.56 -6.94
C SER A 266 -0.16 4.29 -5.75
N PRO A 267 -1.45 4.68 -5.85
CA PRO A 267 -2.19 5.21 -4.70
C PRO A 267 -2.41 4.25 -3.53
N THR A 268 -1.91 3.00 -3.60
CA THR A 268 -1.85 2.03 -2.48
C THR A 268 -0.50 2.03 -1.75
N THR A 269 0.55 2.63 -2.32
CA THR A 269 1.91 2.60 -1.77
C THR A 269 1.99 3.25 -0.39
N THR A 270 2.73 2.62 0.52
CA THR A 270 3.03 3.16 1.85
C THR A 270 4.54 3.32 2.08
N GLU A 271 4.93 4.02 3.14
CA GLU A 271 6.35 4.10 3.53
C GLU A 271 6.99 2.73 3.81
N TRP A 272 6.18 1.72 4.19
CA TRP A 272 6.68 0.37 4.44
C TRP A 272 7.10 -0.32 3.14
N ASP A 273 6.37 -0.08 2.05
CA ASP A 273 6.74 -0.60 0.74
C ASP A 273 8.05 0.03 0.24
N GLU A 274 8.27 1.34 0.41
CA GLU A 274 9.57 1.96 0.06
C GLU A 274 10.72 1.42 0.92
N ARG A 275 10.54 1.41 2.26
CA ARG A 275 11.55 0.92 3.22
C ARG A 275 11.93 -0.54 2.94
N VAL A 276 10.95 -1.38 2.64
CA VAL A 276 11.16 -2.80 2.35
C VAL A 276 11.73 -3.01 0.94
N LEU A 277 11.24 -2.32 -0.09
CA LEU A 277 11.81 -2.37 -1.44
C LEU A 277 13.32 -2.03 -1.43
N HIS A 278 13.69 -0.97 -0.70
CA HIS A 278 15.08 -0.59 -0.48
C HIS A 278 15.88 -1.68 0.22
N TRP A 279 15.38 -2.21 1.34
CA TRP A 279 16.03 -3.27 2.09
C TRP A 279 16.23 -4.54 1.24
N LEU A 280 15.25 -4.94 0.44
CA LEU A 280 15.34 -6.07 -0.49
C LEU A 280 16.38 -5.81 -1.59
N ALA A 281 16.33 -4.63 -2.22
CA ALA A 281 17.30 -4.21 -3.24
C ALA A 281 18.74 -4.20 -2.69
N SER A 282 18.94 -3.89 -1.40
CA SER A 282 20.24 -3.95 -0.74
C SER A 282 20.85 -5.37 -0.70
N LYS A 283 20.03 -6.43 -0.78
CA LYS A 283 20.46 -7.84 -0.77
C LYS A 283 20.86 -8.37 -2.16
N LEU A 284 20.59 -7.63 -3.23
CA LEU A 284 20.80 -8.08 -4.61
C LEU A 284 22.16 -7.65 -5.16
N HIS A 285 22.69 -8.42 -6.12
CA HIS A 285 23.93 -8.11 -6.82
C HIS A 285 23.63 -7.45 -8.17
N TRP A 286 23.80 -6.13 -8.23
CA TRP A 286 23.49 -5.27 -9.38
C TRP A 286 24.68 -5.09 -10.31
N ALA A 287 24.42 -4.85 -11.61
CA ALA A 287 25.46 -4.49 -12.56
C ALA A 287 25.87 -3.01 -12.39
N SER A 288 27.15 -2.78 -12.12
CA SER A 288 27.80 -1.48 -12.05
C SER A 288 28.14 -0.93 -13.44
N SER A 289 28.49 0.36 -13.52
CA SER A 289 28.90 1.04 -14.76
C SER A 289 30.12 0.43 -15.45
N ASN A 290 30.99 -0.23 -14.68
CA ASN A 290 32.16 -0.98 -15.17
C ASN A 290 31.88 -2.47 -15.46
N GLY A 291 30.61 -2.89 -15.50
CA GLY A 291 30.20 -4.28 -15.75
C GLY A 291 30.34 -5.25 -14.57
N SER A 292 31.04 -4.86 -13.49
CA SER A 292 31.15 -5.70 -12.28
C SER A 292 29.80 -5.84 -11.55
N ARG A 293 29.61 -6.94 -10.81
CA ARG A 293 28.43 -7.13 -9.96
C ARG A 293 28.72 -6.67 -8.52
N VAL A 294 27.95 -5.69 -8.05
CA VAL A 294 28.10 -5.07 -6.72
C VAL A 294 26.84 -5.33 -5.89
N LEU A 295 27.02 -5.73 -4.64
CA LEU A 295 25.91 -5.91 -3.68
C LEU A 295 25.23 -4.55 -3.41
N GLY A 296 23.90 -4.49 -3.42
CA GLY A 296 23.14 -3.25 -3.31
C GLY A 296 23.45 -2.41 -2.07
N SER A 297 23.73 -3.05 -0.93
CA SER A 297 24.18 -2.39 0.30
C SER A 297 25.57 -1.72 0.23
N LYS A 298 26.29 -1.89 -0.89
CA LYS A 298 27.58 -1.23 -1.19
C LYS A 298 27.47 -0.19 -2.32
N LEU A 299 26.28 0.04 -2.88
CA LEU A 299 26.04 1.10 -3.86
C LEU A 299 25.64 2.42 -3.16
N PRO A 300 26.00 3.59 -3.74
CA PRO A 300 25.38 4.85 -3.38
C PRO A 300 23.86 4.80 -3.57
N GLU A 301 23.10 5.47 -2.70
CA GLU A 301 21.63 5.47 -2.68
C GLU A 301 21.01 5.79 -4.06
N HIS A 302 21.52 6.83 -4.71
CA HIS A 302 21.13 7.23 -6.06
C HIS A 302 21.29 6.09 -7.08
N ASP A 303 22.40 5.36 -7.03
CA ASP A 303 22.72 4.32 -8.00
C ASP A 303 21.94 3.03 -7.73
N LEU A 304 21.63 2.74 -6.45
CA LEU A 304 20.70 1.69 -6.07
C LEU A 304 19.28 2.00 -6.60
N ARG A 305 18.75 3.21 -6.38
CA ARG A 305 17.46 3.64 -6.94
C ARG A 305 17.46 3.62 -8.47
N LYS A 306 18.55 4.05 -9.11
CA LYS A 306 18.73 3.97 -10.57
C LYS A 306 18.80 2.52 -11.06
N ALA A 307 19.30 1.57 -10.27
CA ALA A 307 19.33 0.15 -10.59
C ALA A 307 17.95 -0.52 -10.45
N VAL A 308 17.23 -0.22 -9.36
CA VAL A 308 15.83 -0.66 -9.15
C VAL A 308 14.93 -0.15 -10.29
N ARG A 309 15.02 1.13 -10.67
CA ARG A 309 14.24 1.67 -11.80
C ARG A 309 14.55 0.97 -13.13
N ARG A 310 15.82 0.63 -13.42
CA ARG A 310 16.18 -0.15 -14.63
C ARG A 310 15.63 -1.59 -14.61
N PHE A 311 15.37 -2.14 -13.41
CA PHE A 311 14.73 -3.44 -13.27
C PHE A 311 13.21 -3.34 -13.41
N ALA A 312 12.57 -2.36 -12.75
CA ALA A 312 11.14 -2.08 -12.88
C ALA A 312 10.72 -1.83 -14.34
N HIS A 313 11.48 -1.01 -15.08
CA HIS A 313 11.29 -0.81 -16.52
C HIS A 313 11.23 -2.14 -17.31
N ARG A 314 12.15 -3.07 -17.03
CA ARG A 314 12.20 -4.38 -17.70
C ARG A 314 11.06 -5.31 -17.27
N GLN A 315 10.65 -5.26 -16.01
CA GLN A 315 9.49 -5.96 -15.49
C GLN A 315 8.21 -5.47 -16.17
N PHE A 316 8.01 -4.15 -16.25
CA PHE A 316 6.88 -3.54 -16.92
C PHE A 316 6.92 -3.73 -18.45
N GLN A 317 8.08 -3.78 -19.09
CA GLN A 317 8.20 -4.22 -20.49
C GLN A 317 7.72 -5.66 -20.68
N ALA A 318 7.98 -6.57 -19.74
CA ALA A 318 7.45 -7.93 -19.79
C ALA A 318 5.92 -7.96 -19.59
N LYS A 319 5.39 -7.15 -18.68
CA LYS A 319 3.93 -6.94 -18.46
C LYS A 319 3.23 -6.39 -19.72
N ALA A 320 3.76 -5.30 -20.26
CA ALA A 320 3.23 -4.53 -21.40
C ALA A 320 3.32 -5.27 -22.74
N ASN A 321 4.22 -6.25 -22.85
CA ASN A 321 4.40 -7.02 -24.07
C ASN A 321 3.19 -7.92 -24.35
N THR A 322 2.25 -7.42 -25.14
CA THR A 322 1.07 -8.16 -25.64
C THR A 322 1.27 -8.79 -27.02
N THR A 323 2.52 -8.93 -27.49
CA THR A 323 2.79 -9.46 -28.83
C THR A 323 2.20 -10.86 -28.98
N GLY A 324 1.41 -11.08 -30.05
CA GLY A 324 0.65 -12.30 -30.32
C GLY A 324 -0.75 -12.37 -29.67
N MET A 325 -1.15 -11.41 -28.83
CA MET A 325 -2.50 -11.36 -28.26
C MET A 325 -3.47 -10.57 -29.17
N PRO A 326 -4.73 -11.01 -29.36
CA PRO A 326 -5.77 -10.21 -30.01
C PRO A 326 -6.05 -8.93 -29.21
N LEU A 327 -6.26 -7.78 -29.89
CA LEU A 327 -6.51 -6.51 -29.20
C LEU A 327 -7.76 -6.53 -28.32
N GLN A 328 -8.79 -7.32 -28.67
CA GLN A 328 -9.95 -7.53 -27.80
C GLN A 328 -9.61 -8.23 -26.47
N GLN A 329 -8.59 -9.09 -26.42
CA GLN A 329 -8.12 -9.66 -25.15
C GLN A 329 -7.39 -8.60 -24.32
N VAL A 330 -6.55 -7.78 -24.96
CA VAL A 330 -5.79 -6.71 -24.30
C VAL A 330 -6.73 -5.66 -23.70
N ALA A 331 -7.67 -5.14 -24.49
CA ALA A 331 -8.66 -4.16 -24.05
C ALA A 331 -9.64 -4.67 -22.97
N LEU A 332 -9.71 -5.99 -22.76
CA LEU A 332 -10.53 -6.63 -21.73
C LEU A 332 -9.75 -7.03 -20.46
N ALA A 333 -8.42 -6.88 -20.44
CA ALA A 333 -7.56 -7.35 -19.34
C ALA A 333 -7.86 -6.64 -18.01
N ASP A 334 -7.79 -5.30 -17.99
CA ASP A 334 -8.32 -4.48 -16.89
C ASP A 334 -9.58 -3.73 -17.35
N PHE A 335 -10.66 -4.47 -17.59
CA PHE A 335 -11.96 -3.89 -17.94
C PHE A 335 -12.92 -3.86 -16.74
N LYS A 336 -13.48 -2.68 -16.45
CA LYS A 336 -14.46 -2.49 -15.37
C LYS A 336 -15.69 -1.73 -15.87
N SER A 337 -16.87 -2.15 -15.43
CA SER A 337 -18.15 -1.48 -15.71
C SER A 337 -18.54 -0.55 -14.56
N TYR A 338 -19.06 0.62 -14.89
CA TYR A 338 -19.45 1.66 -13.94
C TYR A 338 -20.93 2.01 -14.15
N TYR A 339 -21.74 1.78 -13.12
CA TYR A 339 -23.15 2.15 -13.10
C TYR A 339 -23.26 3.62 -12.66
N LEU A 340 -23.64 4.48 -13.59
CA LEU A 340 -23.85 5.91 -13.38
C LEU A 340 -25.36 6.23 -13.53
N GLN A 341 -25.79 7.36 -13.00
CA GLN A 341 -27.15 7.88 -13.14
C GLN A 341 -27.05 9.33 -13.62
N SER A 342 -27.81 9.70 -14.65
CA SER A 342 -28.02 11.10 -14.98
C SER A 342 -29.29 11.61 -14.30
N PRO A 343 -29.26 12.77 -13.60
CA PRO A 343 -30.46 13.40 -13.05
C PRO A 343 -31.47 13.84 -14.12
N HIS A 344 -30.99 14.09 -15.35
CA HIS A 344 -31.78 14.68 -16.42
C HIS A 344 -32.52 13.65 -17.30
N ASP A 345 -32.12 12.37 -17.23
CA ASP A 345 -32.58 11.31 -18.14
C ASP A 345 -33.58 10.36 -17.42
N ASN A 346 -34.52 10.94 -16.66
CA ASN A 346 -35.52 10.23 -15.83
C ASN A 346 -34.94 9.15 -14.89
N GLY A 347 -33.70 9.32 -14.41
CA GLY A 347 -33.03 8.34 -13.57
C GLY A 347 -32.56 7.08 -14.30
N ARG A 348 -32.50 7.10 -15.64
CA ARG A 348 -31.89 6.05 -16.45
C ARG A 348 -30.48 5.77 -15.95
N LYS A 349 -30.20 4.47 -15.74
CA LYS A 349 -28.85 4.00 -15.45
C LYS A 349 -28.05 3.98 -16.75
N LEU A 350 -26.84 4.53 -16.71
CA LEU A 350 -25.85 4.43 -17.77
C LEU A 350 -24.80 3.40 -17.34
N VAL A 351 -24.64 2.32 -18.08
CA VAL A 351 -23.59 1.32 -17.87
C VAL A 351 -22.39 1.68 -18.74
N LEU A 352 -21.43 2.37 -18.14
CA LEU A 352 -20.20 2.80 -18.79
C LEU A 352 -19.14 1.70 -18.68
N GLY A 353 -18.64 1.20 -19.80
CA GLY A 353 -17.49 0.30 -19.84
C GLY A 353 -16.16 1.05 -19.97
N TRP A 354 -15.12 0.63 -19.24
CA TRP A 354 -13.78 1.20 -19.38
C TRP A 354 -12.69 0.14 -19.27
N GLY A 355 -11.94 -0.07 -20.35
CA GLY A 355 -10.72 -0.88 -20.38
C GLY A 355 -9.46 -0.03 -20.14
N THR A 356 -8.49 -0.58 -19.43
CA THR A 356 -7.14 0.03 -19.27
C THR A 356 -6.11 -0.86 -19.98
N ILE A 357 -5.22 -0.24 -20.75
CA ILE A 357 -4.01 -0.86 -21.31
C ILE A 357 -2.82 -0.20 -20.62
N GLU A 358 -2.36 -0.80 -19.52
CA GLU A 358 -1.08 -0.43 -18.89
C GLU A 358 0.08 -0.83 -19.80
N THR A 359 0.99 0.09 -20.06
CA THR A 359 2.12 -0.13 -20.97
C THR A 359 3.32 0.76 -20.62
N VAL A 360 4.46 0.46 -21.22
CA VAL A 360 5.70 1.27 -21.21
C VAL A 360 6.35 1.22 -22.59
N GLU A 361 7.39 2.01 -22.86
CA GLU A 361 8.09 1.95 -24.14
C GLU A 361 8.88 0.65 -24.33
N PRO A 362 8.96 0.10 -25.57
CA PRO A 362 8.45 0.63 -26.84
C PRO A 362 7.02 0.15 -27.18
N PHE A 363 6.26 -0.35 -26.20
CA PHE A 363 4.91 -0.87 -26.43
C PHE A 363 3.84 0.23 -26.44
N TYR A 364 4.06 1.37 -25.77
CA TYR A 364 3.17 2.53 -25.83
C TYR A 364 3.04 3.06 -27.27
N GLU A 365 4.16 3.37 -27.92
CA GLU A 365 4.25 3.72 -29.36
C GLU A 365 3.75 2.63 -30.34
N ARG A 366 3.48 1.39 -29.86
CA ARG A 366 2.79 0.38 -30.68
C ARG A 366 1.29 0.59 -30.69
N TYR A 367 0.67 0.99 -29.58
CA TYR A 367 -0.78 1.18 -29.49
C TYR A 367 -1.26 2.48 -30.16
N LEU A 368 -0.43 3.52 -30.20
CA LEU A 368 -0.74 4.80 -30.84
C LEU A 368 -0.65 4.76 -32.39
N ARG A 369 -0.27 3.63 -32.98
CA ARG A 369 -0.20 3.50 -34.44
C ARG A 369 -1.60 3.53 -35.03
N GLU A 370 -1.80 4.39 -36.03
CA GLU A 370 -3.01 4.55 -36.86
C GLU A 370 -3.83 3.26 -37.06
N HIS A 371 -3.21 2.16 -37.53
CA HIS A 371 -3.91 0.90 -37.77
C HIS A 371 -4.39 0.18 -36.50
N VAL A 372 -3.65 0.31 -35.39
CA VAL A 372 -4.04 -0.25 -34.08
C VAL A 372 -5.16 0.59 -33.47
N LEU A 373 -5.08 1.92 -33.54
CA LEU A 373 -6.17 2.82 -33.14
C LEU A 373 -7.45 2.53 -33.94
N GLN A 374 -7.35 2.35 -35.27
CA GLN A 374 -8.47 1.96 -36.13
C GLN A 374 -9.09 0.62 -35.71
N GLU A 375 -8.29 -0.45 -35.51
CA GLU A 375 -8.83 -1.74 -35.05
C GLU A 375 -9.51 -1.62 -33.67
N LEU A 376 -8.93 -0.83 -32.75
CA LEU A 376 -9.49 -0.60 -31.43
C LEU A 376 -10.86 0.09 -31.49
N VAL A 377 -11.01 1.20 -32.22
CA VAL A 377 -12.26 1.99 -32.22
C VAL A 377 -13.32 1.49 -33.21
N LEU A 378 -12.92 0.84 -34.32
CA LEU A 378 -13.85 0.34 -35.36
C LEU A 378 -14.29 -1.10 -35.13
N GLU A 379 -13.44 -1.95 -34.55
CA GLU A 379 -13.75 -3.37 -34.34
C GLU A 379 -13.88 -3.75 -32.86
N VAL A 380 -12.88 -3.45 -32.04
CA VAL A 380 -12.82 -3.97 -30.66
C VAL A 380 -13.86 -3.31 -29.75
N MET A 381 -13.88 -1.98 -29.69
CA MET A 381 -14.79 -1.22 -28.84
C MET A 381 -16.27 -1.46 -29.18
N PRO A 382 -16.73 -1.42 -30.45
CA PRO A 382 -18.10 -1.76 -30.80
C PRO A 382 -18.49 -3.20 -30.44
N ARG A 383 -17.59 -4.17 -30.62
CA ARG A 383 -17.81 -5.57 -30.19
C ARG A 383 -17.92 -5.70 -28.67
N ILE A 384 -17.21 -4.88 -27.89
CA ILE A 384 -17.31 -4.86 -26.42
C ILE A 384 -18.64 -4.22 -25.98
N LEU A 385 -19.00 -3.08 -26.58
CA LEU A 385 -20.25 -2.36 -26.33
C LEU A 385 -21.47 -3.28 -26.52
N GLN A 386 -21.54 -3.95 -27.69
CA GLN A 386 -22.63 -4.86 -28.03
C GLN A 386 -22.66 -6.13 -27.15
N LYS A 387 -21.52 -6.76 -26.87
CA LYS A 387 -21.47 -8.04 -26.12
C LYS A 387 -21.68 -7.90 -24.62
N ARG A 388 -21.65 -6.68 -24.06
CA ARG A 388 -21.75 -6.44 -22.62
C ARG A 388 -22.94 -5.56 -22.20
N ASP A 389 -23.83 -5.23 -23.14
CA ASP A 389 -25.03 -4.39 -22.93
C ASP A 389 -24.68 -3.06 -22.24
N LEU A 390 -23.84 -2.27 -22.94
CA LEU A 390 -23.25 -1.02 -22.46
C LEU A 390 -23.75 0.17 -23.29
N GLU A 391 -23.99 1.31 -22.65
CA GLU A 391 -24.39 2.54 -23.35
C GLU A 391 -23.24 3.47 -23.75
N ALA A 392 -22.04 3.23 -23.20
CA ALA A 392 -20.79 3.91 -23.56
C ALA A 392 -19.59 2.98 -23.32
N VAL A 393 -18.54 3.11 -24.12
CA VAL A 393 -17.29 2.37 -23.90
C VAL A 393 -16.07 3.24 -24.17
N TYR A 394 -15.10 3.15 -23.26
CA TYR A 394 -13.83 3.86 -23.31
C TYR A 394 -12.67 2.88 -23.17
N LEU A 395 -11.52 3.27 -23.73
CA LEU A 395 -10.28 2.50 -23.63
C LEU A 395 -9.12 3.46 -23.41
N SER A 396 -8.45 3.38 -22.26
CA SER A 396 -7.29 4.23 -21.95
C SER A 396 -5.98 3.45 -22.13
N ILE A 397 -5.12 3.93 -23.02
CA ILE A 397 -3.72 3.50 -23.16
C ILE A 397 -2.91 4.37 -22.20
N VAL A 398 -2.17 3.75 -21.27
CA VAL A 398 -1.48 4.45 -20.17
C VAL A 398 -0.01 4.06 -20.14
N ASP A 399 0.87 5.03 -20.32
CA ASP A 399 2.29 4.92 -20.01
C ASP A 399 2.48 5.09 -18.51
N ILE A 400 2.81 4.00 -17.81
CA ILE A 400 2.96 4.00 -16.35
C ILE A 400 4.32 4.56 -15.88
N GLU A 401 5.28 4.79 -16.78
CA GLU A 401 6.59 5.36 -16.43
C GLU A 401 6.65 6.87 -16.64
N GLU A 402 6.06 7.40 -17.71
CA GLU A 402 5.96 8.84 -17.97
C GLU A 402 4.62 9.48 -17.50
N ASP A 403 3.71 8.67 -16.92
CA ASP A 403 2.36 9.07 -16.45
C ASP A 403 1.45 9.69 -17.53
N ARG A 404 1.75 9.40 -18.80
CA ARG A 404 1.01 9.86 -19.99
C ARG A 404 -0.17 8.94 -20.29
N SER A 405 -1.27 9.47 -20.81
CA SER A 405 -2.39 8.63 -21.22
C SER A 405 -3.23 9.21 -22.36
N VAL A 406 -3.70 8.29 -23.22
CA VAL A 406 -4.59 8.55 -24.34
C VAL A 406 -5.88 7.76 -24.13
N VAL A 407 -7.02 8.45 -24.11
CA VAL A 407 -8.35 7.83 -23.99
C VAL A 407 -9.02 7.78 -25.36
N LEU A 408 -9.50 6.61 -25.76
CA LEU A 408 -10.24 6.41 -27.00
C LEU A 408 -11.75 6.42 -26.72
N CYS A 409 -12.50 7.08 -27.60
CA CYS A 409 -13.97 7.01 -27.73
C CYS A 409 -14.34 6.50 -29.12
N SER A 410 -15.43 5.72 -29.26
CA SER A 410 -15.88 5.17 -30.55
C SER A 410 -17.17 5.78 -31.10
N ALA A 411 -17.80 6.71 -30.37
CA ALA A 411 -19.05 7.35 -30.76
C ALA A 411 -19.04 8.84 -30.41
N ARG A 412 -19.69 9.67 -31.24
CA ARG A 412 -19.69 11.13 -31.09
C ARG A 412 -20.13 11.59 -29.69
N ARG A 413 -21.22 11.04 -29.16
CA ARG A 413 -21.72 11.32 -27.80
C ARG A 413 -20.64 11.10 -26.72
N ASP A 414 -19.86 10.03 -26.86
CA ASP A 414 -18.85 9.64 -25.89
C ASP A 414 -17.62 10.57 -25.98
N CYS A 415 -17.24 10.96 -27.19
CA CYS A 415 -16.21 11.96 -27.41
C CYS A 415 -16.63 13.35 -26.90
N ASP A 416 -17.86 13.78 -27.19
CA ASP A 416 -18.44 15.05 -26.71
C ASP A 416 -18.56 15.07 -25.16
N LEU A 417 -18.67 13.91 -24.51
CA LEU A 417 -18.64 13.75 -23.04
C LEU A 417 -17.22 13.81 -22.46
N LEU A 418 -16.21 13.25 -23.15
CA LEU A 418 -14.80 13.40 -22.76
C LEU A 418 -14.36 14.86 -22.86
N GLU A 419 -14.72 15.57 -23.94
CA GLU A 419 -14.34 16.97 -24.16
C GLU A 419 -14.88 17.90 -23.05
N GLN A 420 -16.10 17.63 -22.55
CA GLN A 420 -16.67 18.33 -21.40
C GLN A 420 -16.04 17.95 -20.04
N ALA A 421 -15.52 16.72 -19.92
CA ALA A 421 -14.92 16.21 -18.69
C ALA A 421 -13.42 16.56 -18.56
N PHE A 422 -12.75 16.77 -19.69
CA PHE A 422 -11.32 17.06 -19.81
C PHE A 422 -11.08 18.16 -20.86
N PRO A 423 -11.49 19.42 -20.60
CA PRO A 423 -11.36 20.52 -21.56
C PRO A 423 -9.90 20.88 -21.89
N ASP A 424 -8.95 20.46 -21.04
CA ASP A 424 -7.50 20.64 -21.23
C ASP A 424 -6.85 19.49 -22.04
N ALA A 425 -7.63 18.53 -22.56
CA ALA A 425 -7.11 17.38 -23.30
C ALA A 425 -7.02 17.66 -24.81
N GLU A 426 -5.93 17.23 -25.43
CA GLU A 426 -5.73 17.36 -26.87
C GLU A 426 -6.54 16.28 -27.61
N ARG A 427 -7.48 16.71 -28.46
CA ARG A 427 -8.40 15.85 -29.21
C ARG A 427 -7.91 15.64 -30.64
N GLU A 428 -7.62 14.39 -30.99
CA GLU A 428 -7.23 13.97 -32.34
C GLU A 428 -8.30 13.08 -33.00
N GLY A 429 -8.47 13.19 -34.32
CA GLY A 429 -9.37 12.35 -35.10
C GLY A 429 -8.66 11.10 -35.64
N ILE A 430 -9.23 9.92 -35.40
CA ILE A 430 -8.67 8.65 -35.90
C ILE A 430 -9.12 8.44 -37.35
N ALA A 431 -8.21 8.17 -38.27
CA ALA A 431 -8.56 8.14 -39.69
C ALA A 431 -9.56 7.00 -40.00
N ARG A 432 -10.43 7.23 -40.99
CA ARG A 432 -11.60 6.39 -41.33
C ARG A 432 -12.68 6.28 -40.24
N ALA A 433 -12.42 6.69 -39.00
CA ALA A 433 -13.35 6.56 -37.87
C ALA A 433 -14.06 7.88 -37.55
N VAL A 434 -15.00 8.29 -38.41
CA VAL A 434 -15.69 9.60 -38.44
C VAL A 434 -16.38 10.02 -37.12
N HIS A 435 -16.59 9.08 -36.19
CA HIS A 435 -17.22 9.33 -34.88
C HIS A 435 -16.34 8.92 -33.68
N ALA A 436 -15.08 8.59 -33.92
CA ALA A 436 -14.09 8.24 -32.91
C ALA A 436 -13.02 9.32 -32.78
N ALA A 437 -12.37 9.38 -31.62
CA ALA A 437 -11.25 10.27 -31.35
C ALA A 437 -10.33 9.68 -30.28
N SER A 438 -9.07 10.10 -30.33
CA SER A 438 -8.12 10.02 -29.21
C SER A 438 -8.17 11.33 -28.42
N PHE A 439 -8.09 11.22 -27.09
CA PHE A 439 -7.93 12.34 -26.17
C PHE A 439 -6.64 12.13 -25.37
N THR A 440 -5.60 12.90 -25.68
CA THR A 440 -4.35 12.92 -24.91
C THR A 440 -4.55 13.81 -23.70
N THR A 441 -4.57 13.21 -22.50
CA THR A 441 -4.87 13.96 -21.27
C THR A 441 -3.59 14.36 -20.53
N SER A 442 -3.63 15.49 -19.82
CA SER A 442 -2.61 15.85 -18.83
C SER A 442 -2.41 14.71 -17.82
N PRO A 443 -1.22 14.55 -17.19
CA PRO A 443 -0.81 13.30 -16.52
C PRO A 443 -1.86 12.71 -15.58
N ARG A 444 -2.34 11.51 -15.94
CA ARG A 444 -3.43 10.76 -15.29
C ARG A 444 -3.24 9.28 -15.56
N VAL A 445 -3.37 8.45 -14.53
CA VAL A 445 -3.18 6.97 -14.64
C VAL A 445 -4.34 6.19 -14.01
N SER A 446 -5.00 6.76 -13.01
CA SER A 446 -5.99 6.08 -12.17
C SER A 446 -7.42 6.31 -12.64
N ARG A 447 -7.92 5.43 -13.51
CA ARG A 447 -9.35 5.35 -13.93
C ARG A 447 -10.35 5.70 -12.82
N LYS A 448 -10.19 5.11 -11.63
CA LYS A 448 -11.12 5.27 -10.49
C LYS A 448 -11.03 6.66 -9.83
N LYS A 449 -9.84 7.27 -9.74
CA LYS A 449 -9.64 8.56 -9.04
C LYS A 449 -9.73 9.77 -9.99
N GLU A 450 -9.34 9.61 -11.24
CA GLU A 450 -9.00 10.74 -12.13
C GLU A 450 -9.88 10.86 -13.38
N PHE A 451 -10.42 9.74 -13.88
CA PHE A 451 -11.23 9.72 -15.11
C PHE A 451 -12.74 9.59 -14.84
N ILE A 452 -13.14 8.62 -14.01
CA ILE A 452 -14.57 8.40 -13.72
C ILE A 452 -15.23 9.57 -12.95
N PRO A 453 -14.56 10.26 -12.01
CA PRO A 453 -15.22 11.37 -11.28
C PRO A 453 -15.55 12.60 -12.15
N PRO A 454 -14.67 13.12 -13.04
CA PRO A 454 -15.05 14.21 -13.96
C PRO A 454 -16.21 13.85 -14.89
N ILE A 455 -16.18 12.67 -15.50
CA ILE A 455 -17.26 12.17 -16.39
C ILE A 455 -18.59 12.08 -15.64
N ARG A 456 -18.57 11.61 -14.38
CA ARG A 456 -19.75 11.62 -13.51
C ARG A 456 -20.24 13.04 -13.23
N GLY A 457 -19.33 13.99 -12.98
CA GLY A 457 -19.67 15.40 -12.75
C GLY A 457 -20.45 16.01 -13.92
N VAL A 458 -19.99 15.80 -15.15
CA VAL A 458 -20.71 16.25 -16.37
C VAL A 458 -22.09 15.59 -16.47
N LEU A 459 -22.17 14.26 -16.32
CA LEU A 459 -23.45 13.52 -16.35
C LEU A 459 -24.45 13.93 -15.25
N GLN A 460 -23.97 14.58 -14.20
CA GLN A 460 -24.75 15.10 -13.06
C GLN A 460 -24.96 16.63 -13.11
N GLY A 461 -24.46 17.33 -14.14
CA GLY A 461 -24.59 18.78 -14.31
C GLY A 461 -23.70 19.63 -13.38
N ASP A 462 -22.74 19.01 -12.69
CA ASP A 462 -22.02 19.59 -11.53
C ASP A 462 -20.81 20.47 -11.95
N HIS A 463 -20.99 21.30 -12.99
CA HIS A 463 -19.97 22.15 -13.65
C HIS A 463 -19.33 23.25 -12.77
N LYS A 464 -19.45 23.20 -11.43
CA LYS A 464 -19.02 24.28 -10.52
C LYS A 464 -18.23 23.86 -9.27
N LYS A 465 -17.69 22.63 -9.20
CA LYS A 465 -16.89 22.16 -8.04
C LYS A 465 -15.50 21.56 -8.34
N ALA A 466 -15.05 21.57 -9.59
CA ALA A 466 -13.71 21.08 -9.95
C ALA A 466 -12.56 22.08 -9.70
N HIS A 467 -12.85 23.33 -9.33
CA HIS A 467 -11.86 24.43 -9.29
C HIS A 467 -11.89 25.22 -7.97
N SER A 468 -11.58 24.57 -6.85
CA SER A 468 -11.37 25.26 -5.56
C SER A 468 -10.47 24.51 -4.57
N SER A 469 -9.33 23.97 -5.01
CA SER A 469 -8.38 23.27 -4.12
C SER A 469 -6.90 23.32 -4.57
N SER A 470 -6.44 24.44 -5.16
CA SER A 470 -5.05 24.56 -5.63
C SER A 470 -4.50 26.01 -5.70
N SER A 471 -4.91 26.92 -4.80
CA SER A 471 -4.42 28.32 -4.85
C SER A 471 -4.55 29.13 -3.55
N SER A 472 -3.76 28.85 -2.50
CA SER A 472 -3.70 29.74 -1.31
C SER A 472 -2.50 29.54 -0.34
N SER A 473 -1.27 29.93 -0.70
CA SER A 473 -0.17 30.12 0.30
C SER A 473 1.09 30.86 -0.21
N SER A 474 0.96 32.01 -0.90
CA SER A 474 2.14 32.85 -1.26
C SER A 474 1.90 34.36 -1.16
N GLY A 475 1.26 34.81 -0.08
CA GLY A 475 1.16 36.24 0.27
C GLY A 475 2.38 36.70 1.08
N ARG A 476 3.16 37.65 0.56
CA ARG A 476 4.26 38.28 1.32
C ARG A 476 3.69 39.21 2.38
N GLY A 477 4.10 39.05 3.64
CA GLY A 477 4.05 40.10 4.65
C GLY A 477 5.38 40.85 4.68
N SER A 478 5.35 42.18 4.60
CA SER A 478 6.56 43.02 4.65
C SER A 478 6.35 44.23 5.56
N MET A 479 6.84 44.11 6.80
CA MET A 479 7.24 45.19 7.72
C MET A 479 8.25 44.59 8.70
#